data_AF-A0A2P5GKK1-F1
#
_entry.id   AF-A0A2P5GKK1-F1
#
_cell.length_a   1.000
_cell.length_b   1.000
_cell.length_c   1.000
_cell.angle_alpha   90.00
_cell.angle_beta   90.00
_cell.angle_gamma   90.00
#
_symmetry.space_group_name_H-M   'P 1'
#
loop_
_entity.id
_entity.type
_entity.pdbx_description
1 polymer ?
#
loop_
_entity_poly.entity_id
_entity_poly.type
_entity_poly.pdbx_seq_one_letter_code
_entity_poly.pdbx_strand_id
1 'polypeptide(L)'
;MKNEAEKIVMMDSDEAASIQTITGWVDRGGRFWGDDESMARWCGATHRKCKNKPDEHPIHSTHGYCEECHRESRQAKFSKMDRAVWTGEPLVIFDGDTYFFDIDSLADYCWENSVLPSELKLMICEPNYPPYFDVEQHCEEIIPDGGDCYSLSQAVLDAADALNKAIKESEPVSWGQSNLVAIVSDDILDDEQKEEIMEGRKA
;
A
#
# COMPACT_ATOMS: atom_id res chain seq x y z
N MET A 1 59.90 -7.65 5.39
CA MET A 1 59.38 -6.96 4.19
C MET A 1 59.81 -7.77 2.98
N LYS A 2 58.91 -8.57 2.39
CA LYS A 2 59.21 -9.27 1.14
C LYS A 2 59.00 -8.23 0.03
N ASN A 3 60.09 -7.80 -0.59
CA ASN A 3 60.03 -7.05 -1.86
C ASN A 3 59.57 -8.04 -2.92
N GLU A 4 58.27 -8.07 -3.20
CA GLU A 4 57.76 -8.69 -4.43
C GLU A 4 58.30 -7.85 -5.58
N ALA A 5 59.20 -8.44 -6.37
CA ALA A 5 59.76 -7.80 -7.55
C ALA A 5 58.59 -7.41 -8.48
N GLU A 6 58.50 -6.14 -8.85
CA GLU A 6 57.48 -5.65 -9.77
C GLU A 6 57.57 -6.43 -11.09
N LYS A 7 56.49 -7.14 -11.44
CA LYS A 7 56.40 -7.89 -12.69
C LYS A 7 56.42 -6.90 -13.86
N ILE A 8 57.49 -6.91 -14.65
CA ILE A 8 57.63 -6.05 -15.83
C ILE A 8 56.81 -6.65 -16.98
N VAL A 9 55.68 -6.01 -17.32
CA VAL A 9 54.87 -6.34 -18.50
C VAL A 9 55.18 -5.33 -19.61
N MET A 10 55.79 -5.81 -20.69
CA MET A 10 56.23 -4.98 -21.83
C MET A 10 55.05 -4.63 -22.75
N MET A 11 55.07 -3.45 -23.37
CA MET A 11 53.97 -2.92 -24.22
C MET A 11 53.54 -3.87 -25.35
N ASP A 12 54.51 -4.58 -25.94
CA ASP A 12 54.27 -5.52 -27.06
C ASP A 12 53.87 -6.92 -26.60
N SER A 13 53.70 -7.15 -25.29
CA SER A 13 53.31 -8.44 -24.74
C SER A 13 51.82 -8.68 -24.89
N ASP A 14 51.41 -9.90 -25.25
CA ASP A 14 50.01 -10.34 -25.19
C ASP A 14 49.43 -10.29 -23.76
N GLU A 15 50.31 -10.26 -22.74
CA GLU A 15 49.92 -10.01 -21.35
C GLU A 15 49.56 -8.53 -21.10
N ALA A 16 50.08 -7.60 -21.90
CA ALA A 16 49.79 -6.17 -21.76
C ALA A 16 48.39 -5.80 -22.28
N ALA A 17 47.96 -6.40 -23.39
CA ALA A 17 46.62 -6.24 -23.93
C ALA A 17 46.22 -7.44 -24.78
N SER A 18 45.00 -7.92 -24.57
CA SER A 18 44.36 -8.92 -25.43
C SER A 18 43.01 -8.40 -25.89
N ILE A 19 42.66 -8.69 -27.15
CA ILE A 19 41.31 -8.40 -27.66
C ILE A 19 40.33 -9.36 -26.97
N GLN A 20 39.35 -8.80 -26.27
CA GLN A 20 38.29 -9.56 -25.60
C GLN A 20 36.96 -9.31 -26.31
N THR A 21 36.18 -10.37 -26.53
CA THR A 21 34.80 -10.26 -27.02
C THR A 21 33.86 -10.43 -25.82
N ILE A 22 33.20 -9.36 -25.42
CA ILE A 22 32.23 -9.39 -24.33
C ILE A 22 30.85 -9.69 -24.95
N THR A 23 30.31 -10.86 -24.67
CA THR A 23 28.93 -11.22 -25.01
C THR A 23 28.00 -10.91 -23.85
N GLY A 24 26.80 -10.44 -24.15
CA GLY A 24 25.77 -10.23 -23.14
C GLY A 24 24.53 -9.58 -23.72
N TRP A 25 23.53 -9.39 -22.88
CA TRP A 25 22.23 -8.88 -23.27
C TRP A 25 22.21 -7.37 -23.26
N VAL A 26 21.67 -6.79 -24.33
CA VAL A 26 21.44 -5.36 -24.47
C VAL A 26 19.94 -5.14 -24.55
N ASP A 27 19.41 -4.24 -23.72
CA ASP A 27 17.99 -3.90 -23.78
C ASP A 27 17.68 -3.02 -25.01
N ARG A 28 16.38 -2.76 -25.23
CA ARG A 28 15.92 -1.89 -26.32
C ARG A 28 16.50 -0.46 -26.23
N GLY A 29 16.86 0.00 -25.03
CA GLY A 29 17.45 1.31 -24.76
C GLY A 29 18.97 1.38 -24.94
N GLY A 30 19.62 0.26 -25.27
CA GLY A 30 21.07 0.21 -25.47
C GLY A 30 21.90 -0.01 -24.20
N ARG A 31 21.28 -0.31 -23.06
CA ARG A 31 22.02 -0.63 -21.82
C ARG A 31 22.44 -2.10 -21.84
N PHE A 32 23.71 -2.34 -21.50
CA PHE A 32 24.30 -3.68 -21.38
C PHE A 32 24.08 -4.27 -19.98
N TRP A 33 23.59 -5.51 -19.92
CA TRP A 33 23.21 -6.22 -18.70
C TRP A 33 24.08 -7.45 -18.40
N GLY A 34 25.14 -7.70 -19.18
CA GLY A 34 25.96 -8.91 -19.03
C GLY A 34 25.13 -10.17 -19.35
N ASP A 35 25.21 -11.16 -18.47
CA ASP A 35 24.49 -12.44 -18.63
C ASP A 35 23.01 -12.39 -18.20
N ASP A 36 22.52 -11.27 -17.68
CA ASP A 36 21.13 -11.15 -17.19
C ASP A 36 20.13 -10.86 -18.32
N GLU A 37 19.73 -11.93 -19.01
CA GLU A 37 18.69 -11.89 -20.05
C GLU A 37 17.35 -11.36 -19.51
N SER A 38 16.98 -11.81 -18.31
CA SER A 38 15.67 -11.53 -17.73
C SER A 38 15.53 -10.02 -17.49
N MET A 39 16.55 -9.40 -16.93
CA MET A 39 16.56 -7.97 -16.67
C MET A 39 16.63 -7.17 -17.96
N ALA A 40 17.44 -7.57 -18.94
CA ALA A 40 17.50 -6.89 -20.23
C ALA A 40 16.15 -6.92 -20.96
N ARG A 41 15.45 -8.06 -20.94
CA ARG A 41 14.10 -8.18 -21.50
C ARG A 41 13.08 -7.38 -20.71
N TRP A 42 13.15 -7.40 -19.38
CA TRP A 42 12.24 -6.63 -18.53
C TRP A 42 12.38 -5.12 -18.76
N CYS A 43 13.62 -4.60 -18.82
CA CYS A 43 13.88 -3.19 -19.11
C CYS A 43 13.51 -2.81 -20.54
N GLY A 44 13.69 -3.72 -21.51
CA GLY A 44 13.34 -3.46 -22.91
C GLY A 44 11.84 -3.58 -23.23
N ALA A 45 11.08 -4.32 -22.42
CA ALA A 45 9.68 -4.62 -22.67
C ALA A 45 8.74 -3.54 -22.12
N THR A 46 7.78 -3.12 -22.93
CA THR A 46 6.71 -2.20 -22.49
C THR A 46 5.56 -2.94 -21.79
N HIS A 47 5.30 -4.18 -22.20
CA HIS A 47 4.21 -5.00 -21.68
C HIS A 47 4.64 -6.44 -21.43
N ARG A 48 3.90 -7.13 -20.55
CA ARG A 48 4.06 -8.56 -20.25
C ARG A 48 2.71 -9.24 -20.07
N LYS A 49 2.71 -10.57 -20.27
CA LYS A 49 1.59 -11.42 -19.86
C LYS A 49 1.57 -11.57 -18.33
N CYS A 50 0.38 -11.84 -17.79
CA CYS A 50 0.24 -12.14 -16.37
C CYS A 50 1.04 -13.40 -16.00
N LYS A 51 1.70 -13.39 -14.83
CA LYS A 51 2.47 -14.53 -14.33
C LYS A 51 1.58 -15.69 -13.86
N ASN A 52 0.43 -15.39 -13.25
CA ASN A 52 -0.44 -16.41 -12.66
C ASN A 52 -1.31 -17.08 -13.72
N LYS A 53 -1.91 -16.29 -14.61
CA LYS A 53 -2.84 -16.76 -15.65
C LYS A 53 -2.52 -16.07 -16.99
N PRO A 54 -1.47 -16.50 -17.71
CA PRO A 54 -0.97 -15.81 -18.89
C PRO A 54 -1.92 -15.84 -20.10
N ASP A 55 -2.87 -16.78 -20.15
CA ASP A 55 -3.79 -16.95 -21.28
C ASP A 55 -5.21 -16.44 -21.01
N GLU A 56 -5.57 -16.21 -19.74
CA GLU A 56 -6.89 -15.66 -19.35
C GLU A 56 -6.82 -14.15 -19.12
N HIS A 57 -5.73 -13.65 -18.51
CA HIS A 57 -5.64 -12.25 -18.13
C HIS A 57 -5.02 -11.41 -19.25
N PRO A 58 -5.47 -10.15 -19.42
CA PRO A 58 -4.94 -9.27 -20.45
C PRO A 58 -3.45 -8.97 -20.24
N ILE A 59 -2.80 -8.64 -21.35
CA ILE A 59 -1.44 -8.11 -21.34
C ILE A 59 -1.47 -6.76 -20.60
N HIS A 60 -0.51 -6.56 -19.70
CA HIS A 60 -0.42 -5.34 -18.89
C HIS A 60 0.99 -4.74 -18.95
N SER A 61 1.13 -3.50 -18.47
CA SER A 61 2.42 -2.81 -18.40
C SER A 61 3.45 -3.64 -17.62
N THR A 62 4.68 -3.70 -18.11
CA THR A 62 5.79 -4.42 -17.46
C THR A 62 6.05 -3.96 -16.03
N HIS A 63 5.91 -2.66 -15.79
CA HIS A 63 6.07 -2.02 -14.47
C HIS A 63 4.78 -2.02 -13.64
N GLY A 64 3.66 -2.47 -14.23
CA GLY A 64 2.38 -2.60 -13.55
C GLY A 64 2.14 -3.99 -12.98
N TYR A 65 1.12 -4.08 -12.15
CA TYR A 65 0.51 -5.34 -11.73
C TYR A 65 -0.62 -5.73 -12.70
N CYS A 66 -1.01 -7.00 -12.65
CA CYS A 66 -2.18 -7.48 -13.38
C CYS A 66 -3.44 -7.11 -12.60
N GLU A 67 -4.27 -6.22 -13.16
CA GLU A 67 -5.51 -5.74 -12.53
C GLU A 67 -6.47 -6.87 -12.19
N GLU A 68 -6.59 -7.88 -13.06
CA GLU A 68 -7.45 -9.04 -12.82
C GLU A 68 -7.00 -9.87 -11.61
N CYS A 69 -5.69 -10.16 -11.51
CA CYS A 69 -5.17 -10.85 -10.32
C CYS A 69 -5.34 -10.01 -9.05
N HIS A 70 -5.21 -8.69 -9.16
CA HIS A 70 -5.44 -7.80 -8.03
C HIS A 70 -6.91 -7.84 -7.61
N ARG A 71 -7.85 -7.70 -8.55
CA ARG A 71 -9.30 -7.80 -8.32
C ARG A 71 -9.70 -9.13 -7.69
N GLU A 72 -9.21 -10.25 -8.22
CA GLU A 72 -9.46 -11.59 -7.66
C GLU A 72 -8.94 -11.70 -6.22
N SER A 73 -7.72 -11.22 -5.97
CA SER A 73 -7.11 -11.21 -4.64
C SER A 73 -7.91 -10.34 -3.65
N ARG A 74 -8.36 -9.17 -4.10
CA ARG A 74 -9.20 -8.25 -3.31
C ARG A 74 -10.55 -8.86 -2.97
N GLN A 75 -11.21 -9.50 -3.94
CA GLN A 75 -12.45 -10.23 -3.70
C GLN A 75 -12.25 -11.38 -2.72
N ALA A 76 -11.18 -12.16 -2.90
CA ALA A 76 -10.85 -13.25 -1.98
C ALA A 76 -10.54 -12.76 -0.56
N LYS A 77 -9.91 -11.57 -0.43
CA LYS A 77 -9.68 -10.92 0.86
C LYS A 77 -11.01 -10.52 1.50
N PHE A 78 -11.87 -9.82 0.75
CA PHE A 78 -13.18 -9.38 1.23
C PHE A 78 -14.08 -10.54 1.66
N SER A 79 -14.10 -11.65 0.91
CA SER A 79 -14.90 -12.82 1.26
C SER A 79 -14.44 -13.53 2.55
N LYS A 80 -13.20 -13.33 2.99
CA LYS A 80 -12.64 -13.92 4.21
C LYS A 80 -12.74 -13.00 5.43
N MET A 81 -13.16 -11.75 5.25
CA MET A 81 -13.27 -10.79 6.33
C MET A 81 -14.47 -11.11 7.23
N ASP A 82 -14.32 -10.79 8.51
CA ASP A 82 -15.37 -10.92 9.50
C ASP A 82 -16.46 -9.88 9.24
N ARG A 83 -17.72 -10.24 9.55
CA ARG A 83 -18.89 -9.40 9.31
C ARG A 83 -19.53 -9.01 10.63
N ALA A 84 -19.90 -7.74 10.76
CA ALA A 84 -20.58 -7.22 11.94
C ALA A 84 -21.83 -6.44 11.53
N VAL A 85 -22.87 -6.49 12.37
CA VAL A 85 -24.06 -5.66 12.20
C VAL A 85 -23.67 -4.21 12.45
N TRP A 86 -24.00 -3.33 11.51
CA TRP A 86 -23.70 -1.91 11.63
C TRP A 86 -24.57 -1.24 12.70
N THR A 87 -23.97 -0.41 13.56
CA THR A 87 -24.67 0.25 14.67
C THR A 87 -24.59 1.78 14.66
N GLY A 88 -24.09 2.36 13.56
CA GLY A 88 -23.96 3.81 13.38
C GLY A 88 -22.51 4.32 13.36
N GLU A 89 -21.52 3.42 13.30
CA GLU A 89 -20.12 3.78 13.08
C GLU A 89 -19.89 4.34 11.66
N PRO A 90 -18.83 5.13 11.42
CA PRO A 90 -18.50 5.55 10.05
C PRO A 90 -18.21 4.35 9.15
N LEU A 91 -18.58 4.45 7.88
CA LEU A 91 -18.40 3.41 6.87
C LEU A 91 -17.47 3.88 5.75
N VAL A 92 -16.84 2.92 5.06
CA VAL A 92 -16.03 3.18 3.87
C VAL A 92 -16.25 2.09 2.83
N ILE A 93 -16.18 2.44 1.55
CA ILE A 93 -16.21 1.46 0.46
C ILE A 93 -14.88 0.70 0.42
N PHE A 94 -14.94 -0.64 0.41
CA PHE A 94 -13.77 -1.51 0.39
C PHE A 94 -12.84 -1.22 -0.80
N ASP A 95 -11.55 -0.97 -0.50
CA ASP A 95 -10.50 -0.66 -1.49
C ASP A 95 -10.78 0.64 -2.28
N GLY A 96 -11.59 1.55 -1.71
CA GLY A 96 -11.87 2.88 -2.23
C GLY A 96 -11.66 3.98 -1.19
N ASP A 97 -11.90 5.23 -1.60
CA ASP A 97 -11.66 6.44 -0.80
C ASP A 97 -12.96 7.16 -0.41
N THR A 98 -14.11 6.49 -0.51
CA THR A 98 -15.43 7.08 -0.20
C THR A 98 -15.85 6.69 1.21
N TYR A 99 -15.99 7.70 2.08
CA TYR A 99 -16.36 7.55 3.49
C TYR A 99 -17.76 8.12 3.74
N PHE A 100 -18.50 7.47 4.64
CA PHE A 100 -19.82 7.87 5.09
C PHE A 100 -19.81 8.01 6.62
N PHE A 101 -20.07 9.20 7.13
CA PHE A 101 -20.08 9.48 8.57
C PHE A 101 -21.48 9.40 9.18
N ASP A 102 -22.50 9.44 8.33
CA ASP A 102 -23.90 9.39 8.69
C ASP A 102 -24.69 8.60 7.63
N ILE A 103 -25.92 8.27 7.99
CA ILE A 103 -26.82 7.43 7.19
C ILE A 103 -27.34 8.16 5.95
N ASP A 104 -27.52 9.48 6.05
CA ASP A 104 -28.05 10.31 4.97
C ASP A 104 -27.03 10.38 3.81
N SER A 105 -25.76 10.56 4.14
CA SER A 105 -24.64 10.53 3.18
C SER A 105 -24.54 9.20 2.43
N LEU A 106 -24.84 8.08 3.10
CA LEU A 106 -24.88 6.76 2.45
C LEU A 106 -26.08 6.65 1.51
N ALA A 107 -27.26 7.12 1.94
CA ALA A 107 -28.48 7.08 1.16
C ALA A 107 -28.35 7.94 -0.12
N ASP A 108 -27.82 9.16 0.00
CA ASP A 108 -27.57 10.06 -1.13
C ASP A 108 -26.64 9.40 -2.16
N TYR A 109 -25.55 8.77 -1.71
CA TYR A 109 -24.63 8.06 -2.61
C TYR A 109 -25.30 6.86 -3.31
N CYS A 110 -26.13 6.11 -2.58
CA CYS A 110 -26.90 5.00 -3.14
C CYS A 110 -27.85 5.47 -4.26
N TRP A 111 -28.51 6.60 -4.03
CA TRP A 111 -29.42 7.20 -5.00
C TRP A 111 -28.69 7.71 -6.25
N GLU A 112 -27.65 8.53 -6.07
CA GLU A 112 -26.86 9.10 -7.18
C GLU A 112 -26.21 8.04 -8.08
N ASN A 113 -25.79 6.92 -7.50
CA ASN A 113 -25.13 5.83 -8.23
C ASN A 113 -26.08 4.70 -8.60
N SER A 114 -27.37 4.80 -8.25
CA SER A 114 -28.36 3.73 -8.46
C SER A 114 -27.90 2.36 -7.91
N VAL A 115 -27.30 2.34 -6.73
CA VAL A 115 -26.76 1.15 -6.04
C VAL A 115 -27.48 0.93 -4.71
N LEU A 116 -27.70 -0.32 -4.30
CA LEU A 116 -28.28 -0.61 -2.98
C LEU A 116 -27.19 -0.65 -1.91
N PRO A 117 -27.50 -0.29 -0.64
CA PRO A 117 -26.56 -0.42 0.48
C PRO A 117 -25.98 -1.83 0.61
N SER A 118 -26.79 -2.87 0.38
CA SER A 118 -26.35 -4.27 0.42
C SER A 118 -25.44 -4.70 -0.75
N GLU A 119 -25.47 -3.98 -1.87
CA GLU A 119 -24.59 -4.24 -3.02
C GLU A 119 -23.22 -3.55 -2.86
N LEU A 120 -23.16 -2.52 -2.03
CA LEU A 120 -21.91 -1.85 -1.69
C LEU A 120 -21.07 -2.74 -0.76
N LYS A 121 -19.78 -2.84 -1.08
CA LYS A 121 -18.80 -3.54 -0.23
C LYS A 121 -18.39 -2.62 0.91
N LEU A 122 -19.27 -2.41 1.87
CA LEU A 122 -19.05 -1.48 2.98
C LEU A 122 -18.23 -2.12 4.10
N MET A 123 -17.34 -1.32 4.67
CA MET A 123 -16.48 -1.67 5.79
C MET A 123 -16.73 -0.71 6.94
N ILE A 124 -16.70 -1.21 8.17
CA ILE A 124 -16.74 -0.36 9.37
C ILE A 124 -15.40 0.35 9.50
N CYS A 125 -15.41 1.64 9.81
CA CYS A 125 -14.18 2.39 10.03
C CYS A 125 -13.63 2.19 11.44
N GLU A 126 -12.31 2.17 11.57
CA GLU A 126 -11.59 2.22 12.85
C GLU A 126 -11.06 3.64 13.08
N PRO A 127 -11.18 4.18 14.31
CA PRO A 127 -10.65 5.49 14.64
C PRO A 127 -9.12 5.48 14.70
N ASN A 128 -8.50 6.45 14.05
CA ASN A 128 -7.06 6.69 14.11
C ASN A 128 -6.75 7.80 15.11
N TYR A 129 -5.92 7.47 16.10
CA TYR A 129 -5.40 8.43 17.07
C TYR A 129 -3.95 8.77 16.75
N PRO A 130 -3.46 9.96 17.16
CA PRO A 130 -2.05 10.27 17.11
C PRO A 130 -1.24 9.19 17.86
N PRO A 131 -0.08 8.77 17.34
CA PRO A 131 0.79 7.85 18.07
C PRO A 131 1.27 8.53 19.36
N TYR A 132 1.43 7.73 20.42
CA TYR A 132 2.07 8.21 21.64
C TYR A 132 3.50 8.68 21.34
N PHE A 133 3.90 9.75 22.02
CA PHE A 133 5.26 10.23 21.98
C PHE A 133 6.12 9.38 22.93
N ASP A 134 6.99 8.58 22.35
CA ASP A 134 8.00 7.81 23.07
C ASP A 134 9.32 8.58 23.10
N VAL A 135 9.72 9.00 24.31
CA VAL A 135 10.94 9.78 24.52
C VAL A 135 12.19 8.95 24.24
N GLU A 136 12.17 7.65 24.55
CA GLU A 136 13.30 6.75 24.32
C GLU A 136 13.53 6.58 22.82
N GLN A 137 12.47 6.26 22.07
CA GLN A 137 12.53 6.18 20.61
C GLN A 137 12.95 7.52 19.97
N HIS A 138 12.44 8.64 20.48
CA HIS A 138 12.75 9.95 19.90
C HIS A 138 14.20 10.39 20.14
N CYS A 139 14.82 9.94 21.24
CA CYS A 139 16.16 10.35 21.65
C CYS A 139 17.23 9.27 21.45
N GLU A 140 16.91 8.12 20.86
CA GLU A 140 17.83 6.98 20.63
C GLU A 140 19.18 7.42 20.01
N GLU A 141 19.15 8.29 19.00
CA GLU A 141 20.34 8.78 18.29
C GLU A 141 21.12 9.90 19.02
N ILE A 142 20.55 10.43 20.11
CA ILE A 142 21.09 11.59 20.85
C ILE A 142 21.59 11.19 22.23
N ILE A 143 21.00 10.14 22.82
CA ILE A 143 21.40 9.61 24.11
C ILE A 143 22.82 9.00 23.98
N PRO A 144 23.79 9.43 24.79
CA PRO A 144 25.14 8.85 24.76
C PRO A 144 25.12 7.36 25.11
N ASP A 145 26.09 6.59 24.57
CA ASP A 145 26.26 5.18 24.93
C ASP A 145 26.32 4.98 26.45
N GLY A 146 25.38 4.19 26.98
CA GLY A 146 25.23 3.93 28.43
C GLY A 146 24.37 4.93 29.19
N GLY A 147 23.77 5.91 28.50
CA GLY A 147 22.69 6.75 28.99
C GLY A 147 21.30 6.12 28.77
N ASP A 148 20.28 6.73 29.36
CA ASP A 148 18.87 6.37 29.22
C ASP A 148 18.04 7.67 29.09
N CYS A 149 16.81 7.58 28.59
CA CYS A 149 15.86 8.69 28.46
C CYS A 149 15.61 9.42 29.79
N TYR A 150 15.78 8.75 30.94
CA TYR A 150 15.72 9.36 32.28
C TYR A 150 16.89 10.31 32.60
N SER A 151 17.91 10.38 31.74
CA SER A 151 18.98 11.38 31.85
C SER A 151 18.53 12.78 31.38
N LEU A 152 17.40 12.87 30.70
CA LEU A 152 16.79 14.14 30.29
C LEU A 152 16.22 14.89 31.49
N SER A 153 16.09 16.21 31.37
CA SER A 153 15.51 17.03 32.43
C SER A 153 14.06 16.60 32.73
N GLN A 154 13.67 16.59 34.01
CA GLN A 154 12.31 16.23 34.41
C GLN A 154 11.24 17.05 33.68
N ALA A 155 11.49 18.32 33.38
CA ALA A 155 10.57 19.17 32.63
C ALA A 155 10.25 18.64 31.21
N VAL A 156 11.19 17.95 30.57
CA VAL A 156 10.99 17.32 29.24
C VAL A 156 10.14 16.06 29.39
N LEU A 157 10.42 15.23 30.40
CA LEU A 157 9.63 14.03 30.70
C LEU A 157 8.18 14.39 31.07
N ASP A 158 8.00 15.39 31.94
CA ASP A 158 6.68 15.88 32.33
C ASP A 158 5.88 16.43 31.13
N ALA A 159 6.56 17.10 30.19
CA ALA A 159 5.93 17.59 28.97
C ALA A 159 5.51 16.46 28.02
N ALA A 160 6.34 15.41 27.89
CA ALA A 160 6.01 14.22 27.12
C ALA A 160 4.80 13.48 27.72
N ASP A 161 4.76 13.33 29.04
CA ASP A 161 3.63 12.72 29.75
C ASP A 161 2.34 13.55 29.58
N ALA A 162 2.45 14.88 29.68
CA ALA A 162 1.33 15.79 29.46
C ALA A 162 0.79 15.69 28.01
N LEU A 163 1.67 15.57 27.02
CA LEU A 163 1.30 15.34 25.62
C LEU A 163 0.60 13.99 25.45
N ASN A 164 1.17 12.92 25.99
CA ASN A 164 0.58 11.57 25.91
C ASN A 164 -0.79 11.49 26.57
N LYS A 165 -0.97 12.22 27.69
CA LYS A 165 -2.28 12.38 28.32
C LYS A 165 -3.27 13.11 27.40
N ALA A 166 -2.85 14.22 26.78
CA ALA A 166 -3.70 14.96 25.85
C ALA A 166 -4.07 14.12 24.62
N ILE A 167 -3.15 13.32 24.08
CA ILE A 167 -3.41 12.37 22.99
C ILE A 167 -4.47 11.34 23.40
N LYS A 168 -4.36 10.78 24.61
CA LYS A 168 -5.31 9.79 25.13
C LYS A 168 -6.72 10.36 25.35
N GLU A 169 -6.82 11.64 25.70
CA GLU A 169 -8.08 12.34 25.92
C GLU A 169 -8.65 12.95 24.63
N SER A 170 -7.91 12.92 23.53
CA SER A 170 -8.34 13.47 22.24
C SER A 170 -9.37 12.60 21.53
N GLU A 171 -10.21 13.24 20.72
CA GLU A 171 -11.08 12.53 19.77
C GLU A 171 -10.26 11.96 18.60
N PRO A 172 -10.79 10.95 17.87
CA PRO A 172 -10.14 10.42 16.67
C PRO A 172 -9.79 11.54 15.67
N VAL A 173 -8.56 11.53 15.17
CA VAL A 173 -8.08 12.55 14.22
C VAL A 173 -8.49 12.19 12.79
N SER A 174 -8.57 10.90 12.49
CA SER A 174 -9.07 10.40 11.21
C SER A 174 -9.69 9.02 11.39
N TRP A 175 -10.30 8.50 10.33
CA TRP A 175 -10.91 7.18 10.30
C TRP A 175 -10.26 6.36 9.19
N GLY A 176 -9.91 5.12 9.50
CA GLY A 176 -9.30 4.18 8.56
C GLY A 176 -10.23 3.01 8.26
N GLN A 177 -10.01 2.37 7.11
CA GLN A 177 -10.69 1.12 6.77
C GLN A 177 -10.27 0.00 7.74
N SER A 178 -11.23 -0.58 8.47
CA SER A 178 -10.97 -1.75 9.33
C SER A 178 -10.95 -3.07 8.55
N ASN A 179 -10.91 -4.19 9.28
CA ASN A 179 -11.09 -5.54 8.73
C ASN A 179 -12.51 -6.09 8.90
N LEU A 180 -13.48 -5.27 9.33
CA LEU A 180 -14.88 -5.65 9.54
C LEU A 180 -15.76 -5.17 8.39
N VAL A 181 -16.44 -6.11 7.75
CA VAL A 181 -17.46 -5.83 6.73
C VAL A 181 -18.76 -5.45 7.45
N ALA A 182 -19.35 -4.32 7.04
CA ALA A 182 -20.61 -3.86 7.58
C ALA A 182 -21.77 -4.65 6.97
N ILE A 183 -22.64 -5.20 7.82
CA ILE A 183 -23.95 -5.70 7.41
C ILE A 183 -24.93 -4.55 7.59
N VAL A 184 -25.33 -3.95 6.48
CA VAL A 184 -26.23 -2.82 6.40
C VAL A 184 -27.57 -3.31 5.85
N SER A 185 -28.69 -3.00 6.52
CA SER A 185 -30.02 -3.33 6.01
C SER A 185 -30.41 -2.37 4.88
N ASP A 186 -31.12 -2.86 3.88
CA ASP A 186 -31.69 -2.01 2.82
C ASP A 186 -32.87 -1.17 3.34
N ASP A 187 -33.35 -1.42 4.56
CA ASP A 187 -34.41 -0.64 5.23
C ASP A 187 -34.01 0.82 5.54
N ILE A 188 -32.75 1.17 5.28
CA ILE A 188 -32.25 2.55 5.36
C ILE A 188 -32.87 3.42 4.27
N LEU A 189 -33.16 2.83 3.11
CA LEU A 189 -33.83 3.50 2.02
C LEU A 189 -35.34 3.32 2.14
N ASP A 190 -36.08 4.37 1.83
CA ASP A 190 -37.53 4.26 1.70
C ASP A 190 -37.91 3.49 0.41
N ASP A 191 -39.17 3.06 0.33
CA ASP A 191 -39.65 2.24 -0.79
C ASP A 191 -39.64 3.02 -2.13
N GLU A 192 -39.78 4.34 -2.09
CA GLU A 192 -39.77 5.22 -3.27
C GLU A 192 -38.35 5.36 -3.84
N GLN A 193 -37.36 5.59 -2.97
CA GLN A 193 -35.93 5.60 -3.29
C GLN A 193 -35.47 4.26 -3.87
N LYS A 194 -35.94 3.13 -3.32
CA LYS A 194 -35.65 1.80 -3.87
C LYS A 194 -36.23 1.63 -5.27
N GLU A 195 -37.46 2.08 -5.50
CA GLU A 195 -38.10 2.01 -6.82
C GLU A 195 -37.37 2.88 -7.86
N GLU A 196 -37.00 4.12 -7.49
CA GLU A 196 -36.24 5.01 -8.36
C GLU A 196 -34.86 4.46 -8.73
N ILE A 197 -34.12 3.90 -7.77
CA ILE A 197 -32.83 3.24 -8.02
C ILE A 197 -32.99 2.09 -9.02
N MET A 198 -34.05 1.30 -8.86
CA MET A 198 -34.33 0.16 -9.73
C MET A 198 -34.81 0.59 -11.13
N GLU A 199 -35.45 1.75 -11.25
CA GLU A 199 -35.86 2.34 -12.53
C GLU A 199 -34.69 2.99 -13.26
N GLY A 200 -33.80 3.69 -12.54
CA GLY A 200 -32.55 4.27 -13.07
C GLY A 200 -31.63 3.23 -13.72
N ARG A 201 -31.65 1.98 -13.24
CA ARG A 201 -30.90 0.85 -13.84
C ARG A 201 -31.45 0.34 -15.17
N LYS A 202 -32.73 0.63 -15.47
CA LYS A 202 -33.39 0.14 -16.69
C LYS A 202 -33.20 1.09 -17.88
N ALA A 203 -32.70 2.29 -17.65
CA ALA A 203 -32.35 3.29 -18.67
C ALA A 203 -30.92 3.08 -19.18
#